data_AF-A0A6P3XM80-F1
#
_entry.id   AF-A0A6P3XM80-F1
#
_cell.length_a   1.000
_cell.length_b   1.000
_cell.length_c   1.000
_cell.angle_alpha   90.00
_cell.angle_beta   90.00
_cell.angle_gamma   90.00
#
_symmetry.space_group_name_H-M   'P 1'
#
loop_
_entity.id
_entity.type
_entity.pdbx_description
1 polymer ?
#
loop_
_entity_poly.entity_id
_entity_poly.type
_entity_poly.pdbx_seq_one_letter_code
_entity_poly.pdbx_strand_id
1 'polypeptide(L)'
;MNDNLRVEGRAADMISRNTNLVPVISTEMNSDTSDKSVTSERRTNESPVFSLNDLKGLDYGTGMAYSYYYGYLRLVLPSSGTTSKGIVEKIENFEDTHNVSFPIHKLFILIPSSGYIPPNLKEMSDQWMESAKELEEERRNRAGNIRRTYHNNVYKIYPGGRKSGADPIYVVAEGASPLLTFYEVQKHNHAESAVYKQFRQEIINTFHVKLHNVLQSELDTKDLCELIYYHDYKPDGTKVNVAKIILERIFQMTHT
;
A
#
# COMPACT_ATOMS: atom_id res chain seq x y z
N MET A 1 -24.11 58.54 9.70
CA MET A 1 -24.30 57.08 9.60
C MET A 1 -22.96 56.44 9.88
N ASN A 2 -22.84 55.86 11.07
CA ASN A 2 -21.77 54.96 11.51
C ASN A 2 -21.76 53.71 10.59
N ASP A 3 -20.73 52.90 10.41
CA ASP A 3 -19.66 52.44 11.28
C ASP A 3 -18.43 52.06 10.42
N ASN A 4 -17.22 52.37 10.88
CA ASN A 4 -15.98 51.71 10.47
C ASN A 4 -15.13 51.50 11.74
N LEU A 5 -15.38 50.37 12.43
CA LEU A 5 -14.55 49.80 13.50
C LEU A 5 -13.49 48.93 12.81
N ARG A 6 -12.21 49.31 12.78
CA ARG A 6 -11.16 49.29 13.83
C ARG A 6 -10.81 47.87 14.32
N VAL A 7 -9.49 47.63 14.32
CA VAL A 7 -8.68 46.71 15.14
C VAL A 7 -8.21 45.42 14.45
N GLU A 8 -7.11 45.53 13.70
CA GLU A 8 -6.09 44.49 13.64
C GLU A 8 -5.06 44.72 14.75
N GLY A 9 -4.57 43.63 15.33
CA GLY A 9 -3.35 43.61 16.14
C GLY A 9 -3.54 43.17 17.58
N ARG A 10 -3.35 41.85 17.83
CA ARG A 10 -2.54 41.28 18.94
C ARG A 10 -2.78 39.78 19.06
N ALA A 11 -1.75 38.99 18.75
CA ALA A 11 -1.53 37.68 19.35
C ALA A 11 -0.03 37.36 19.28
N ALA A 12 0.71 37.90 20.26
CA ALA A 12 1.99 37.36 20.68
C ALA A 12 1.79 36.77 22.08
N ASP A 13 2.61 35.76 22.39
CA ASP A 13 2.77 35.06 23.67
C ASP A 13 1.79 33.92 23.97
N MET A 14 2.29 32.68 23.84
CA MET A 14 2.44 31.77 24.99
C MET A 14 3.30 30.55 24.59
N ILE A 15 4.59 30.59 24.96
CA ILE A 15 5.47 29.43 25.08
C ILE A 15 5.52 29.01 26.56
N SER A 16 5.56 27.69 26.76
CA SER A 16 5.96 26.96 27.97
C SER A 16 4.91 26.79 29.08
N ARG A 17 4.48 25.55 29.27
CA ARG A 17 4.63 24.82 30.55
C ARG A 17 4.64 23.31 30.29
N ASN A 18 5.82 22.75 30.48
CA ASN A 18 6.12 21.34 30.63
C ASN A 18 5.72 20.89 32.04
N THR A 19 5.15 19.68 32.21
CA THR A 19 5.55 18.68 33.25
C THR A 19 4.54 17.54 33.38
N ASN A 20 5.01 16.34 32.99
CA ASN A 20 4.92 15.05 33.69
C ASN A 20 3.68 14.72 34.55
N LEU A 21 2.94 13.70 34.13
CA LEU A 21 2.21 12.80 35.03
C LEU A 21 2.58 11.35 34.69
N VAL A 22 3.63 10.85 35.34
CA VAL A 22 3.86 9.41 35.55
C VAL A 22 3.50 9.15 37.01
N PRO A 23 2.72 8.10 37.35
CA PRO A 23 2.44 7.82 38.74
C PRO A 23 3.69 7.28 39.44
N VAL A 24 4.12 7.98 40.48
CA VAL A 24 5.15 7.56 41.43
C VAL A 24 4.58 6.41 42.25
N ILE A 25 5.15 5.21 42.12
CA ILE A 25 4.95 4.12 43.07
C ILE A 25 5.85 4.41 44.27
N SER A 26 5.23 4.73 45.40
CA SER A 26 5.88 4.90 46.70
C SER A 26 6.43 3.55 47.18
N THR A 27 7.75 3.41 47.30
CA THR A 27 8.36 2.31 48.05
C THR A 27 8.53 2.75 49.50
N GLU A 28 7.71 2.22 50.39
CA GLU A 28 7.93 2.29 51.83
C GLU A 28 9.12 1.42 52.22
N MET A 29 10.03 2.01 53.00
CA MET A 29 11.14 1.32 53.64
C MET A 29 10.63 0.51 54.82
N ASN A 30 10.83 -0.81 54.80
CA ASN A 30 10.84 -1.62 56.01
C ASN A 30 12.20 -2.30 56.12
N SER A 31 12.91 -1.94 57.18
CA SER A 31 14.08 -2.63 57.69
C SER A 31 13.63 -3.85 58.47
N ASP A 32 13.97 -5.06 58.01
CA ASP A 32 14.27 -6.12 58.97
C ASP A 32 15.21 -7.18 58.40
N THR A 33 16.20 -7.51 59.22
CA THR A 33 17.30 -8.45 59.00
C THR A 33 16.85 -9.90 59.11
N SER A 34 17.21 -10.74 58.13
CA SER A 34 17.90 -12.03 58.40
C SER A 34 18.19 -12.82 57.12
N ASP A 35 19.40 -13.35 57.15
CA ASP A 35 20.14 -14.08 56.13
C ASP A 35 19.55 -15.48 55.86
N LYS A 36 19.07 -15.73 54.63
CA LYS A 36 19.01 -17.08 54.01
C LYS A 36 19.18 -16.98 52.49
N SER A 37 20.25 -17.60 52.04
CA SER A 37 20.60 -17.92 50.65
C SER A 37 19.40 -18.40 49.82
N VAL A 38 19.00 -17.61 48.83
CA VAL A 38 18.12 -18.05 47.74
C VAL A 38 18.88 -17.86 46.43
N THR A 39 19.12 -18.98 45.76
CA THR A 39 19.61 -19.07 44.40
C THR A 39 18.82 -18.13 43.49
N SER A 40 19.51 -17.13 42.94
CA SER A 40 19.01 -16.25 41.90
C SER A 40 18.82 -17.05 40.62
N GLU A 41 17.65 -17.66 40.45
CA GLU A 41 17.17 -18.02 39.14
C GLU A 41 16.97 -16.73 38.34
N ARG A 42 17.82 -16.54 37.33
CA ARG A 42 17.56 -15.55 36.27
C ARG A 42 16.22 -15.90 35.67
N ARG A 43 15.17 -15.15 36.04
CA ARG A 43 13.96 -15.06 35.22
C ARG A 43 14.41 -14.48 33.88
N THR A 44 14.50 -15.34 32.88
CA THR A 44 14.45 -14.93 31.49
C THR A 44 13.14 -14.15 31.36
N ASN A 45 13.25 -12.83 31.21
CA ASN A 45 12.13 -12.03 30.72
C ASN A 45 11.84 -12.52 29.30
N GLU A 46 11.09 -13.61 29.18
CA GLU A 46 10.41 -13.94 27.94
C GLU A 46 9.46 -12.77 27.69
N SER A 47 9.84 -11.91 26.75
CA SER A 47 8.91 -10.93 26.20
C SER A 47 7.66 -11.69 25.78
N PRO A 48 6.45 -11.21 26.14
CA PRO A 48 5.23 -11.92 25.76
C PRO A 48 5.26 -12.13 24.24
N VAL A 49 5.07 -13.37 23.81
CA VAL A 49 4.99 -13.75 22.40
C VAL A 49 3.70 -13.14 21.85
N PHE A 50 3.78 -11.87 21.46
CA PHE A 50 2.67 -11.12 20.89
C PHE A 50 2.46 -11.59 19.45
N SER A 51 1.28 -12.12 19.15
CA SER A 51 0.91 -12.50 17.79
C SER A 51 0.07 -11.40 17.15
N LEU A 52 0.29 -11.08 15.87
CA LEU A 52 -0.60 -10.16 15.15
C LEU A 52 -2.05 -10.64 15.11
N ASN A 53 -2.27 -11.96 15.23
CA ASN A 53 -3.62 -12.53 15.29
C ASN A 53 -4.41 -12.05 16.52
N ASP A 54 -3.72 -11.67 17.61
CA ASP A 54 -4.34 -11.17 18.84
C ASP A 54 -5.03 -9.81 18.63
N LEU A 55 -4.65 -9.07 17.57
CA LEU A 55 -5.24 -7.78 17.21
C LEU A 55 -6.62 -7.88 16.55
N LYS A 56 -7.11 -9.09 16.22
CA LYS A 56 -8.45 -9.35 15.68
C LYS A 56 -8.85 -8.43 14.51
N GLY A 57 -7.92 -8.15 13.60
CA GLY A 57 -8.15 -7.30 12.42
C GLY A 57 -7.93 -5.80 12.64
N LEU A 58 -7.43 -5.39 13.80
CA LEU A 58 -6.93 -4.03 14.05
C LEU A 58 -5.41 -3.92 13.79
N ASP A 59 -4.85 -4.87 13.03
CA ASP A 59 -3.45 -4.85 12.62
C ASP A 59 -3.20 -3.90 11.45
N TYR A 60 -1.93 -3.52 11.28
CA TYR A 60 -1.51 -2.56 10.27
C TYR A 60 -1.83 -3.01 8.83
N GLY A 61 -1.73 -4.32 8.54
CA GLY A 61 -2.03 -4.89 7.23
C GLY A 61 -3.52 -4.77 6.89
N THR A 62 -4.39 -5.10 7.85
CA THR A 62 -5.85 -4.93 7.68
C THR A 62 -6.22 -3.45 7.49
N GLY A 63 -5.64 -2.55 8.28
CA GLY A 63 -5.86 -1.10 8.13
C GLY A 63 -5.43 -0.58 6.75
N MET A 64 -4.27 -1.01 6.25
CA MET A 64 -3.81 -0.67 4.90
C MET A 64 -4.77 -1.17 3.82
N ALA A 65 -5.27 -2.40 3.94
CA ALA A 65 -6.18 -2.99 2.96
C ALA A 65 -7.49 -2.18 2.85
N TYR A 66 -8.12 -1.87 3.98
CA TYR A 66 -9.35 -1.07 3.98
C TYR A 66 -9.13 0.36 3.51
N SER A 67 -8.02 0.98 3.91
CA SER A 67 -7.67 2.33 3.46
C SER A 67 -7.51 2.38 1.94
N TYR A 68 -6.83 1.40 1.34
CA TYR A 68 -6.66 1.34 -0.11
C TYR A 68 -7.95 1.00 -0.85
N TYR A 69 -8.74 0.05 -0.34
CA TYR A 69 -10.00 -0.33 -0.95
C TYR A 69 -11.02 0.83 -0.93
N TYR A 70 -11.38 1.34 0.25
CA TYR A 70 -12.38 2.41 0.36
C TYR A 70 -11.83 3.78 -0.06
N GLY A 71 -10.52 3.99 0.09
CA GLY A 71 -9.81 5.21 -0.27
C GLY A 71 -9.57 5.38 -1.77
N TYR A 72 -9.55 4.28 -2.53
CA TYR A 72 -9.13 4.30 -3.92
C TYR A 72 -9.85 3.26 -4.79
N LEU A 73 -9.64 1.95 -4.58
CA LEU A 73 -10.08 0.93 -5.54
C LEU A 73 -11.59 0.92 -5.78
N ARG A 74 -12.40 1.07 -4.71
CA ARG A 74 -13.87 1.15 -4.82
C ARG A 74 -14.33 2.36 -5.64
N LEU A 75 -13.50 3.40 -5.79
CA LEU A 75 -13.84 4.55 -6.62
C LEU A 75 -13.50 4.33 -8.09
N VAL A 76 -12.31 3.77 -8.37
CA VAL A 76 -11.72 3.79 -9.72
C VAL A 76 -11.98 2.52 -10.53
N LEU A 77 -12.27 1.40 -9.87
CA LEU A 77 -12.54 0.13 -10.54
C LEU A 77 -13.95 0.07 -11.15
N PRO A 78 -15.04 0.24 -10.37
CA PRO A 78 -16.38 0.05 -10.89
C PRO A 78 -16.82 1.20 -11.80
N SER A 79 -17.69 0.88 -12.76
CA SER A 79 -18.50 1.90 -13.43
C SER A 79 -19.57 2.41 -12.47
N SER A 80 -19.79 3.73 -12.40
CA SER A 80 -20.93 4.29 -11.66
C SER A 80 -22.09 4.66 -12.60
N GLY A 81 -22.18 3.93 -13.73
CA GLY A 81 -23.15 4.19 -14.79
C GLY A 81 -22.77 5.42 -15.62
N THR A 82 -23.72 6.30 -15.89
CA THR A 82 -23.58 7.39 -16.87
C THR A 82 -22.59 8.50 -16.49
N THR A 83 -22.06 8.49 -15.27
CA THR A 83 -21.27 9.63 -14.73
C THR A 83 -19.78 9.33 -14.55
N SER A 84 -19.37 8.06 -14.46
CA SER A 84 -17.96 7.70 -14.41
C SER A 84 -17.73 6.31 -14.99
N LYS A 85 -16.72 6.22 -15.86
CA LYS A 85 -16.35 4.97 -16.49
C LYS A 85 -15.51 4.10 -15.56
N GLY A 86 -15.80 2.81 -15.56
CA GLY A 86 -15.03 1.80 -14.82
C GLY A 86 -13.73 1.44 -15.53
N ILE A 87 -12.90 0.62 -14.90
CA ILE A 87 -11.59 0.24 -15.45
C ILE A 87 -11.69 -0.46 -16.82
N VAL A 88 -12.70 -1.34 -17.00
CA VAL A 88 -12.93 -2.06 -18.25
C VAL A 88 -13.25 -1.09 -19.39
N GLU A 89 -14.25 -0.23 -19.18
CA GLU A 89 -14.65 0.79 -20.16
C GLU A 89 -13.50 1.74 -20.50
N LYS A 90 -12.66 2.12 -19.52
CA LYS A 90 -11.48 2.96 -19.75
C LYS A 90 -10.43 2.27 -20.62
N ILE A 91 -10.24 0.95 -20.46
CA ILE A 91 -9.34 0.16 -21.31
C ILE A 91 -9.89 0.06 -22.73
N GLU A 92 -11.17 -0.27 -22.90
CA GLU A 92 -11.83 -0.36 -24.21
C GLU A 92 -11.73 0.97 -24.99
N ASN A 93 -11.99 2.10 -24.31
CA ASN A 93 -11.82 3.42 -24.94
C ASN A 93 -10.37 3.70 -25.34
N PHE A 94 -9.40 3.20 -24.57
CA PHE A 94 -7.98 3.36 -24.88
C PHE A 94 -7.62 2.53 -26.13
N GLU A 95 -8.13 1.31 -26.24
CA GLU A 95 -8.00 0.43 -27.41
C GLU A 95 -8.52 1.13 -28.67
N ASP A 96 -9.75 1.64 -28.64
CA ASP A 96 -10.39 2.34 -29.76
C ASP A 96 -9.62 3.60 -30.16
N THR A 97 -9.22 4.41 -29.16
CA THR A 97 -8.54 5.69 -29.42
C THR A 97 -7.14 5.51 -30.00
N HIS A 98 -6.45 4.44 -29.62
CA HIS A 98 -5.05 4.22 -29.99
C HIS A 98 -4.85 3.09 -31.02
N ASN A 99 -5.93 2.41 -31.41
CA ASN A 99 -5.91 1.24 -32.30
C ASN A 99 -4.93 0.16 -31.79
N VAL A 100 -5.08 -0.23 -30.52
CA VAL A 100 -4.30 -1.28 -29.83
C VAL A 100 -5.24 -2.29 -29.18
N SER A 101 -4.70 -3.40 -28.65
CA SER A 101 -5.48 -4.38 -27.89
C SER A 101 -4.79 -4.78 -26.59
N PHE A 102 -5.59 -5.13 -25.58
CA PHE A 102 -5.20 -5.65 -24.29
C PHE A 102 -5.68 -7.10 -24.19
N PRO A 103 -4.84 -8.06 -23.76
CA PRO A 103 -5.30 -9.42 -23.56
C PRO A 103 -6.21 -9.57 -22.33
N ILE A 104 -6.12 -8.63 -21.36
CA ILE A 104 -6.85 -8.67 -20.09
C ILE A 104 -7.33 -7.25 -19.74
N HIS A 105 -8.64 -7.10 -19.54
CA HIS A 105 -9.28 -5.83 -19.15
C HIS A 105 -9.39 -5.69 -17.61
N LYS A 106 -8.24 -5.76 -16.92
CA LYS A 106 -8.16 -5.60 -15.46
C LYS A 106 -7.00 -4.70 -15.06
N LEU A 107 -7.10 -4.09 -13.88
CA LEU A 107 -5.96 -3.44 -13.24
C LEU A 107 -5.05 -4.48 -12.56
N PHE A 108 -3.80 -4.60 -12.99
CA PHE A 108 -2.80 -5.40 -12.28
C PHE A 108 -2.20 -4.61 -11.10
N ILE A 109 -2.32 -5.14 -9.88
CA ILE A 109 -1.79 -4.51 -8.66
C ILE A 109 -0.64 -5.35 -8.13
N LEU A 110 0.57 -4.79 -8.17
CA LEU A 110 1.80 -5.44 -7.78
C LEU A 110 2.04 -5.32 -6.26
N ILE A 111 2.34 -6.46 -5.63
CA ILE A 111 2.59 -6.59 -4.19
C ILE A 111 3.94 -7.31 -4.00
N PRO A 112 5.07 -6.59 -4.00
CA PRO A 112 6.38 -7.19 -3.78
C PRO A 112 6.58 -7.62 -2.33
N SER A 113 7.26 -8.74 -2.11
CA SER A 113 7.54 -9.28 -0.79
C SER A 113 8.38 -8.37 0.11
N SER A 114 9.19 -7.46 -0.46
CA SER A 114 9.94 -6.47 0.32
C SER A 114 9.08 -5.28 0.78
N GLY A 115 7.91 -5.08 0.18
CA GLY A 115 7.06 -3.90 0.33
C GLY A 115 7.52 -2.68 -0.48
N TYR A 116 8.68 -2.73 -1.16
CA TYR A 116 9.18 -1.62 -1.94
C TYR A 116 8.69 -1.65 -3.38
N ILE A 117 8.13 -0.52 -3.84
CA ILE A 117 7.75 -0.30 -5.24
C ILE A 117 8.38 1.03 -5.68
N PRO A 118 9.15 1.07 -6.78
CA PRO A 118 9.71 2.31 -7.28
C PRO A 118 8.63 3.20 -7.92
N PRO A 119 8.91 4.51 -8.06
CA PRO A 119 7.97 5.44 -8.70
C PRO A 119 7.59 5.06 -10.13
N ASN A 120 8.47 4.36 -10.86
CA ASN A 120 8.18 3.89 -12.20
C ASN A 120 8.44 2.39 -12.34
N LEU A 121 7.39 1.62 -12.66
CA LEU A 121 7.49 0.16 -12.83
C LEU A 121 8.51 -0.28 -13.87
N LYS A 122 8.82 0.56 -14.87
CA LYS A 122 9.84 0.24 -15.88
C LYS A 122 11.23 0.00 -15.27
N GLU A 123 11.52 0.57 -14.10
CA GLU A 123 12.79 0.42 -13.40
C GLU A 123 13.00 -1.01 -12.85
N MET A 124 11.93 -1.81 -12.74
CA MET A 124 11.99 -3.21 -12.30
C MET A 124 11.82 -4.20 -13.46
N SER A 125 11.88 -3.74 -14.70
CA SER A 125 11.53 -4.55 -15.88
C SER A 125 12.72 -5.02 -16.71
N ASP A 126 13.96 -4.75 -16.31
CA ASP A 126 15.16 -4.94 -17.14
C ASP A 126 15.00 -4.38 -18.57
N GLN A 127 14.36 -3.20 -18.70
CA GLN A 127 14.01 -2.57 -19.98
C GLN A 127 12.96 -3.31 -20.83
N TRP A 128 12.21 -4.26 -20.25
CA TRP A 128 11.10 -4.94 -20.93
C TRP A 128 9.82 -4.10 -20.96
N MET A 129 9.73 -3.05 -20.13
CA MET A 129 8.55 -2.18 -20.08
C MET A 129 8.79 -0.80 -20.69
N GLU A 130 7.71 -0.25 -21.24
CA GLU A 130 7.58 1.15 -21.63
C GLU A 130 6.30 1.73 -21.05
N SER A 131 6.39 2.96 -20.52
CA SER A 131 5.20 3.74 -20.19
C SER A 131 4.56 4.20 -21.49
N ALA A 132 3.31 3.82 -21.74
CA ALA A 132 2.59 4.24 -22.93
C ALA A 132 1.93 5.62 -22.69
N LYS A 133 0.77 5.62 -22.05
CA LYS A 133 -0.03 6.80 -21.69
C LYS A 133 -0.92 6.45 -20.48
N GLU A 134 -1.56 7.46 -19.93
CA GLU A 134 -2.59 7.30 -18.90
C GLU A 134 -3.93 6.90 -19.54
N LEU A 135 -4.74 6.13 -18.79
CA LEU A 135 -6.17 6.03 -19.07
C LEU A 135 -6.85 7.38 -18.80
N GLU A 136 -8.08 7.54 -19.30
CA GLU A 136 -8.86 8.76 -19.05
C GLU A 136 -9.04 9.04 -17.54
N GLU A 137 -8.85 10.32 -17.17
CA GLU A 137 -8.96 10.79 -15.79
C GLU A 137 -10.38 10.62 -15.23
N GLU A 138 -10.45 10.24 -13.97
CA GLU A 138 -11.68 10.31 -13.18
C GLU A 138 -11.59 11.42 -12.14
N ARG A 139 -12.64 12.25 -12.02
CA ARG A 139 -12.68 13.36 -11.07
C ARG A 139 -13.80 13.17 -10.05
N ARG A 140 -13.47 13.27 -8.77
CA ARG A 140 -14.45 13.19 -7.67
C ARG A 140 -14.22 14.29 -6.64
N ASN A 141 -15.29 14.69 -5.96
CA ASN A 141 -15.19 15.51 -4.76
C ASN A 141 -15.00 14.58 -3.56
N ARG A 142 -13.93 14.75 -2.78
CA ARG A 142 -13.65 13.87 -1.63
C ARG A 142 -12.93 14.60 -0.50
N ALA A 143 -13.45 14.48 0.72
CA ALA A 143 -12.82 15.00 1.94
C ALA A 143 -12.41 16.50 1.82
N GLY A 144 -13.30 17.34 1.27
CA GLY A 144 -13.03 18.76 1.04
C GLY A 144 -12.17 19.07 -0.19
N ASN A 145 -11.61 18.06 -0.88
CA ASN A 145 -10.89 18.23 -2.14
C ASN A 145 -11.86 18.12 -3.32
N ILE A 146 -12.20 19.27 -3.91
CA ILE A 146 -13.09 19.40 -5.06
C ILE A 146 -12.32 19.01 -6.33
N ARG A 147 -12.91 18.16 -7.18
CA ARG A 147 -12.30 17.66 -8.43
C ARG A 147 -10.95 16.97 -8.22
N ARG A 148 -10.82 16.17 -7.17
CA ARG A 148 -9.68 15.26 -7.00
C ARG A 148 -9.62 14.29 -8.19
N THR A 149 -8.48 14.27 -8.86
CA THR A 149 -8.22 13.42 -10.03
C THR A 149 -7.66 12.07 -9.62
N TYR A 150 -8.11 11.01 -10.30
CA TYR A 150 -7.58 9.67 -10.27
C TYR A 150 -7.29 9.24 -11.72
N HIS A 151 -6.19 8.52 -11.93
CA HIS A 151 -5.80 7.97 -13.23
C HIS A 151 -5.04 6.67 -13.01
N ASN A 152 -4.99 5.83 -14.05
CA ASN A 152 -4.18 4.62 -14.09
C ASN A 152 -3.25 4.67 -15.30
N ASN A 153 -2.14 3.95 -15.22
CA ASN A 153 -1.10 3.98 -16.25
C ASN A 153 -1.14 2.73 -17.13
N VAL A 154 -1.08 2.93 -18.45
CA VAL A 154 -0.89 1.87 -19.44
C VAL A 154 0.61 1.65 -19.67
N TYR A 155 1.01 0.39 -19.64
CA TYR A 155 2.35 -0.05 -19.98
C TYR A 155 2.33 -0.97 -21.19
N LYS A 156 3.38 -0.86 -22.01
CA LYS A 156 3.75 -1.89 -22.99
C LYS A 156 4.78 -2.80 -22.36
N ILE A 157 4.56 -4.11 -22.46
CA ILE A 157 5.54 -5.12 -22.11
C ILE A 157 6.02 -5.79 -23.40
N TYR A 158 7.32 -5.79 -23.65
CA TYR A 158 7.93 -6.48 -24.79
C TYR A 158 8.39 -7.88 -24.37
N PRO A 159 7.74 -8.97 -24.81
CA PRO A 159 8.17 -10.33 -24.47
C PRO A 159 9.59 -10.58 -24.98
N GLY A 160 10.49 -11.03 -24.10
CA GLY A 160 11.92 -11.17 -24.44
C GLY A 160 12.73 -9.86 -24.40
N GLY A 161 12.10 -8.75 -24.01
CA GLY A 161 12.70 -7.41 -23.94
C GLY A 161 12.54 -6.61 -25.22
N ARG A 162 12.78 -5.28 -25.16
CA ARG A 162 12.55 -4.34 -26.29
C ARG A 162 13.24 -4.71 -27.60
N LYS A 163 14.32 -5.48 -27.56
CA LYS A 163 15.11 -5.88 -28.74
C LYS A 163 14.71 -7.25 -29.30
N SER A 164 13.71 -7.91 -28.75
CA SER A 164 13.27 -9.24 -29.21
C SER A 164 12.59 -9.21 -30.58
N GLY A 165 12.06 -8.05 -30.98
CA GLY A 165 11.23 -7.92 -32.19
C GLY A 165 9.79 -8.42 -32.02
N ALA A 166 9.41 -8.88 -30.83
CA ALA A 166 8.03 -9.25 -30.52
C ALA A 166 7.14 -8.01 -30.35
N ASP A 167 5.89 -8.11 -30.77
CA ASP A 167 4.90 -7.07 -30.53
C ASP A 167 4.66 -6.87 -29.03
N PRO A 168 4.46 -5.61 -28.58
CA PRO A 168 4.22 -5.33 -27.19
C PRO A 168 2.83 -5.79 -26.75
N ILE A 169 2.75 -6.33 -25.54
CA ILE A 169 1.51 -6.61 -24.83
C ILE A 169 1.16 -5.40 -23.97
N TYR A 170 -0.06 -4.90 -24.11
CA TYR A 170 -0.56 -3.76 -23.33
C TYR A 170 -1.20 -4.22 -22.03
N VAL A 171 -0.90 -3.51 -20.94
CA VAL A 171 -1.45 -3.78 -19.61
C VAL A 171 -1.74 -2.48 -18.88
N VAL A 172 -2.71 -2.50 -17.97
CA VAL A 172 -2.86 -1.46 -16.94
C VAL A 172 -2.29 -2.00 -15.65
N ALA A 173 -1.26 -1.35 -15.11
CA ALA A 173 -0.58 -1.86 -13.93
C ALA A 173 -0.17 -0.74 -12.99
N GLU A 174 -0.18 -1.03 -11.69
CA GLU A 174 0.37 -0.15 -10.67
C GLU A 174 0.91 -0.97 -9.49
N GLY A 175 1.68 -0.31 -8.63
CA GLY A 175 2.01 -0.90 -7.34
C GLY A 175 1.00 -0.55 -6.27
N ALA A 176 0.81 -1.44 -5.30
CA ALA A 176 0.03 -1.14 -4.11
C ALA A 176 0.71 -0.03 -3.28
N SER A 177 0.28 1.22 -3.47
CA SER A 177 0.87 2.40 -2.82
C SER A 177 0.92 2.38 -1.28
N PRO A 178 0.00 1.72 -0.53
CA PRO A 178 0.16 1.59 0.92
C PRO A 178 1.45 0.89 1.34
N LEU A 179 1.96 -0.04 0.52
CA LEU A 179 3.22 -0.74 0.79
C LEU A 179 4.42 0.20 0.75
N LEU A 180 4.40 1.20 -0.13
CA LEU A 180 5.46 2.21 -0.16
C LEU A 180 5.45 3.03 1.13
N THR A 181 4.29 3.48 1.60
CA THR A 181 4.17 4.16 2.91
C THR A 181 4.68 3.26 4.04
N PHE A 182 4.29 1.99 4.06
CA PHE A 182 4.78 1.03 5.06
C PHE A 182 6.29 0.82 4.99
N TYR A 183 6.86 0.76 3.78
CA TYR A 183 8.29 0.66 3.56
C TYR A 183 9.02 1.88 4.10
N GLU A 184 8.52 3.09 3.85
CA GLU A 184 9.09 4.33 4.37
C GLU A 184 9.08 4.39 5.89
N VAL A 185 7.98 3.97 6.54
CA VAL A 185 7.90 3.91 8.01
C VAL A 185 9.00 3.02 8.60
N GLN A 186 9.39 1.94 7.93
CA GLN A 186 10.51 1.09 8.37
C GLN A 186 11.88 1.76 8.18
N LYS A 187 12.01 2.67 7.21
CA LYS A 187 13.28 3.35 6.91
C LYS A 187 13.55 4.54 7.83
N HIS A 188 12.50 5.23 8.23
CA HIS A 188 12.60 6.33 9.18
C HIS A 188 12.72 5.76 10.60
N ASN A 189 13.65 6.27 11.40
CA ASN A 189 13.99 5.70 12.72
C ASN A 189 12.96 6.04 13.81
N HIS A 190 11.70 5.66 13.60
CA HIS A 190 10.64 5.72 14.61
C HIS A 190 10.85 4.64 15.66
N ALA A 191 10.26 4.82 16.86
CA ALA A 191 10.36 3.86 17.96
C ALA A 191 9.87 2.45 17.55
N GLU A 192 8.88 2.39 16.66
CA GLU A 192 8.19 1.17 16.22
C GLU A 192 8.86 0.50 15.02
N SER A 193 9.85 1.15 14.37
CA SER A 193 10.43 0.70 13.10
C SER A 193 11.05 -0.68 13.16
N ALA A 194 11.66 -1.03 14.29
CA ALA A 194 12.23 -2.36 14.51
C ALA A 194 11.14 -3.44 14.53
N VAL A 195 10.02 -3.16 15.18
CA VAL A 195 8.85 -4.05 15.25
C VAL A 195 8.23 -4.21 13.86
N TYR A 196 8.05 -3.11 13.11
CA TYR A 196 7.54 -3.19 11.74
C TYR A 196 8.44 -4.00 10.81
N LYS A 197 9.76 -3.89 10.94
CA LYS A 197 10.71 -4.73 10.18
C LYS A 197 10.59 -6.20 10.53
N GLN A 198 10.46 -6.52 11.82
CA GLN A 198 10.30 -7.89 12.32
C GLN A 198 9.03 -8.53 11.74
N PHE A 199 7.90 -7.82 11.79
CA PHE A 199 6.61 -8.33 11.33
C PHE A 199 6.30 -8.04 9.86
N ARG A 200 7.28 -7.55 9.08
CA ARG A 200 7.06 -7.08 7.70
C ARG A 200 6.32 -8.08 6.83
N GLN A 201 6.76 -9.34 6.82
CA GLN A 201 6.15 -10.36 5.97
C GLN A 201 4.71 -10.69 6.39
N GLU A 202 4.44 -10.78 7.69
CA GLU A 202 3.08 -10.99 8.18
C GLU A 202 2.17 -9.81 7.85
N ILE A 203 2.64 -8.57 8.03
CA ILE A 203 1.86 -7.37 7.70
C ILE A 203 1.54 -7.30 6.20
N ILE A 204 2.51 -7.56 5.32
CA ILE A 204 2.30 -7.57 3.86
C ILE A 204 1.35 -8.70 3.46
N ASN A 205 1.49 -9.89 4.05
CA ASN A 205 0.60 -11.01 3.78
C ASN A 205 -0.83 -10.71 4.24
N THR A 206 -1.00 -10.15 5.44
CA THR A 206 -2.31 -9.73 5.94
C THR A 206 -2.93 -8.67 5.04
N PHE A 207 -2.16 -7.69 4.59
CA PHE A 207 -2.61 -6.71 3.59
C PHE A 207 -3.10 -7.40 2.31
N HIS A 208 -2.29 -8.28 1.72
CA HIS A 208 -2.63 -9.01 0.49
C HIS A 208 -3.92 -9.82 0.65
N VAL A 209 -4.01 -10.66 1.69
CA VAL A 209 -5.17 -11.52 1.94
C VAL A 209 -6.42 -10.70 2.22
N LYS A 210 -6.32 -9.65 3.05
CA LYS A 210 -7.48 -8.81 3.37
C LYS A 210 -7.97 -8.01 2.19
N LEU A 211 -7.07 -7.45 1.40
CA LEU A 211 -7.42 -6.73 0.19
C LEU A 211 -8.10 -7.67 -0.82
N HIS A 212 -7.55 -8.88 -1.03
CA HIS A 212 -8.16 -9.89 -1.88
C HIS A 212 -9.58 -10.22 -1.43
N ASN A 213 -9.76 -10.53 -0.14
CA ASN A 213 -11.07 -10.91 0.40
C ASN A 213 -12.12 -9.81 0.21
N VAL A 214 -11.77 -8.56 0.48
CA VAL A 214 -12.68 -7.42 0.32
C VAL A 214 -13.06 -7.20 -1.14
N LEU A 215 -12.09 -7.30 -2.07
CA LEU A 215 -12.35 -7.18 -3.50
C LEU A 215 -13.28 -8.30 -4.01
N GLN A 216 -13.12 -9.52 -3.50
CA GLN A 216 -13.91 -10.68 -3.92
C GLN A 216 -15.31 -10.74 -3.27
N SER A 217 -15.50 -10.10 -2.11
CA SER A 217 -16.79 -10.07 -1.42
C SER A 217 -17.78 -9.07 -2.02
N GLU A 218 -17.31 -8.11 -2.80
CA GLU A 218 -18.08 -6.96 -3.28
C GLU A 218 -18.33 -7.09 -4.79
N LEU A 219 -19.59 -7.18 -5.21
CA LEU A 219 -19.97 -7.45 -6.61
C LEU A 219 -19.42 -6.41 -7.59
N ASP A 220 -19.42 -5.15 -7.20
CA ASP A 220 -19.02 -4.04 -8.08
C ASP A 220 -17.52 -4.03 -8.39
N THR A 221 -16.69 -4.62 -7.53
CA THR A 221 -15.23 -4.62 -7.68
C THR A 221 -14.65 -5.99 -7.99
N LYS A 222 -15.47 -7.04 -7.83
CA LYS A 222 -15.06 -8.40 -8.09
C LYS A 222 -14.61 -8.53 -9.54
N ASP A 223 -13.47 -9.18 -9.72
CA ASP A 223 -12.89 -9.48 -11.03
C ASP A 223 -12.43 -8.28 -11.87
N LEU A 224 -12.40 -7.05 -11.31
CA LEU A 224 -11.94 -5.85 -12.03
C LEU A 224 -10.43 -5.57 -11.87
N CYS A 225 -9.77 -6.27 -10.95
CA CYS A 225 -8.33 -6.17 -10.74
C CYS A 225 -7.73 -7.53 -10.40
N GLU A 226 -6.43 -7.65 -10.64
CA GLU A 226 -5.65 -8.84 -10.37
C GLU A 226 -4.51 -8.50 -9.40
N LEU A 227 -4.54 -9.11 -8.21
CA LEU A 227 -3.47 -8.94 -7.23
C LEU A 227 -2.32 -9.91 -7.54
N ILE A 228 -1.11 -9.37 -7.69
CA ILE A 228 0.09 -10.18 -7.93
C ILE A 228 1.07 -10.00 -6.77
N TYR A 229 1.00 -10.93 -5.81
CA TYR A 229 2.07 -11.12 -4.82
C TYR A 229 3.27 -11.84 -5.47
N TYR A 230 4.48 -11.33 -5.26
CA TYR A 230 5.70 -11.95 -5.78
C TYR A 230 6.93 -11.67 -4.91
N HIS A 231 7.89 -12.59 -4.94
CA HIS A 231 9.22 -12.35 -4.39
C HIS A 231 10.03 -11.51 -5.37
N ASP A 232 10.37 -10.30 -4.95
CA ASP A 232 11.01 -9.28 -5.78
C ASP A 232 12.53 -9.43 -5.89
N TYR A 233 13.10 -10.41 -5.18
CA TYR A 233 14.50 -10.82 -5.25
C TYR A 233 14.59 -12.34 -5.36
N LYS A 234 15.53 -12.82 -6.18
CA LYS A 234 15.93 -14.22 -6.24
C LYS A 234 16.86 -14.57 -5.06
N PRO A 235 17.11 -15.87 -4.79
CA PRO A 235 18.03 -16.29 -3.73
C PRO A 235 19.45 -15.72 -3.84
N ASP A 236 19.89 -15.39 -5.06
CA ASP A 236 21.20 -14.77 -5.35
C ASP A 236 21.22 -13.24 -5.13
N GLY A 237 20.11 -12.66 -4.67
CA GLY A 237 19.97 -11.22 -4.45
C GLY A 237 19.70 -10.40 -5.72
N THR A 238 19.58 -11.03 -6.89
CA THR A 238 19.19 -10.33 -8.12
C THR A 238 17.70 -9.97 -8.09
N LYS A 239 17.36 -8.78 -8.57
CA LYS A 239 15.96 -8.35 -8.67
C LYS A 239 15.22 -9.21 -9.69
N VAL A 240 13.96 -9.51 -9.38
CA VAL A 240 13.06 -10.18 -10.31
C VAL A 240 12.52 -9.18 -11.33
N ASN A 241 12.45 -9.59 -12.59
CA ASN A 241 11.89 -8.80 -13.67
C ASN A 241 10.36 -8.78 -13.57
N VAL A 242 9.79 -7.65 -13.19
CA VAL A 242 8.35 -7.50 -12.99
C VAL A 242 7.53 -7.71 -14.28
N ALA A 243 8.13 -7.44 -15.44
CA ALA A 243 7.45 -7.65 -16.72
C ALA A 243 7.18 -9.14 -16.96
N LYS A 244 8.13 -10.01 -16.60
CA LYS A 244 7.94 -11.47 -16.68
C LYS A 244 6.83 -11.94 -15.76
N ILE A 245 6.80 -11.43 -14.53
CA ILE A 245 5.76 -11.74 -13.55
C ILE A 245 4.36 -11.41 -14.08
N ILE A 246 4.19 -10.24 -14.71
CA ILE A 246 2.90 -9.86 -15.32
C ILE A 246 2.57 -10.75 -16.51
N LEU A 247 3.54 -11.03 -17.40
CA LEU A 247 3.32 -11.92 -18.56
C LEU A 247 2.92 -13.34 -18.15
N GLU A 248 3.58 -13.90 -17.12
CA GLU A 248 3.25 -15.21 -16.56
C GLU A 248 1.83 -15.24 -16.00
N ARG A 249 1.39 -14.17 -15.31
CA ARG A 249 0.01 -14.05 -14.81
C ARG A 249 -1.00 -13.95 -15.95
N ILE A 250 -0.71 -13.16 -17.00
CA ILE A 250 -1.57 -13.06 -18.19
C ILE A 250 -1.70 -14.44 -18.86
N PHE A 251 -0.60 -15.17 -19.03
CA PHE A 251 -0.62 -16.51 -19.60
C PHE A 251 -1.54 -17.45 -18.79
N GLN A 252 -1.43 -17.45 -17.47
CA GLN A 252 -2.29 -18.24 -16.59
C GLN A 252 -3.77 -17.89 -16.77
N MET A 253 -4.11 -16.60 -16.81
CA MET A 253 -5.50 -16.15 -16.91
C MET A 253 -6.14 -16.38 -18.29
N THR A 254 -5.34 -16.48 -19.35
CA THR A 254 -5.84 -16.65 -20.73
C THR A 254 -5.91 -18.12 -21.17
N HIS A 255 -5.30 -19.03 -20.41
CA HIS A 255 -5.21 -20.46 -20.72
C HIS A 255 -5.88 -21.35 -19.65
N THR A 256 -6.73 -20.74 -18.81
CA THR A 256 -7.60 -21.42 -17.83
C THR A 256 -9.04 -21.33 -18.29
#